data_AF-A0A399RBB0-F1
#
_entry.id   AF-A0A399RBB0-F1
#
_cell.length_a   1.000
_cell.length_b   1.000
_cell.length_c   1.000
_cell.angle_alpha   90.00
_cell.angle_beta   90.00
_cell.angle_gamma   90.00
#
_symmetry.space_group_name_H-M   'P 1'
#
loop_
_entity.id
_entity.type
_entity.pdbx_description
1 polymer ?
#
loop_
_entity_poly.entity_id
_entity_poly.type
_entity_poly.pdbx_seq_one_letter_code
_entity_poly.pdbx_strand_id
1 'polypeptide(L)'
;MSYLADSRIGTERAEVCGIQPTFAYRETTDRTVIVRASTGQEYLIETDDPCSELAGTLNLAVERERNGECLSNQQRLVAQSYSGFTAGIPDSGFQSSCKIKAIYEWNEHQLPTEVASLQ
;
A
#
# COMPACT_ATOMS: atom_id res chain seq x y z
N MET A 1 -8.56 -14.22 7.56
CA MET A 1 -8.16 -13.52 8.81
C MET A 1 -8.12 -12.04 8.50
N SER A 2 -8.72 -11.20 9.34
CA SER A 2 -8.71 -9.75 9.13
C SER A 2 -7.33 -9.21 9.49
N TYR A 3 -6.65 -8.53 8.55
CA TYR A 3 -5.37 -7.87 8.83
C TYR A 3 -5.53 -6.81 9.96
N LEU A 4 -6.74 -6.28 10.19
CA LEU A 4 -7.05 -5.37 11.31
C LEU A 4 -6.77 -5.92 12.71
N ALA A 5 -6.60 -7.23 12.88
CA ALA A 5 -6.19 -7.84 14.15
C ALA A 5 -4.66 -7.89 14.33
N ASP A 6 -3.90 -7.44 13.34
CA ASP A 6 -2.44 -7.41 13.39
C ASP A 6 -1.97 -6.29 14.31
N SER A 7 -1.17 -6.65 15.32
CA SER A 7 -0.64 -5.70 16.31
C SER A 7 0.27 -4.63 15.72
N ARG A 8 0.77 -4.85 14.49
CA ARG A 8 1.63 -3.91 13.75
C ARG A 8 0.86 -2.73 13.17
N ILE A 9 -0.48 -2.80 13.14
CA ILE A 9 -1.34 -1.73 12.67
C ILE A 9 -1.53 -0.69 13.78
N GLY A 10 -1.23 0.57 13.46
CA GLY A 10 -1.42 1.71 14.34
C GLY A 10 -2.61 2.58 13.92
N THR A 11 -2.44 3.89 14.08
CA THR A 11 -3.51 4.88 13.86
C THR A 11 -3.88 4.98 12.40
N GLU A 12 -5.17 5.10 12.08
CA GLU A 12 -5.62 5.49 10.74
C GLU A 12 -5.19 6.94 10.44
N ARG A 13 -4.71 7.18 9.22
CA ARG A 13 -4.28 8.48 8.70
C ARG A 13 -5.13 8.87 7.51
N ALA A 14 -5.53 10.14 7.45
CA ALA A 14 -6.28 10.67 6.33
C ALA A 14 -5.42 10.77 5.05
N GLU A 15 -4.14 11.09 5.21
CA GLU A 15 -3.18 11.23 4.13
C GLU A 15 -1.75 10.93 4.58
N VAL A 16 -0.89 10.56 3.63
CA VAL A 16 0.55 10.36 3.83
C VAL A 16 1.33 11.06 2.73
N CYS A 17 2.16 12.03 3.11
CA CYS A 17 2.96 12.81 2.16
C CYS A 17 4.38 12.29 2.01
N GLY A 18 5.00 12.56 0.86
CA GLY A 18 6.41 12.24 0.62
C GLY A 18 6.69 10.75 0.40
N ILE A 19 5.74 10.01 -0.20
CA ILE A 19 5.95 8.61 -0.60
C ILE A 19 7.06 8.55 -1.66
N GLN A 20 8.10 7.74 -1.41
CA GLN A 20 9.17 7.54 -2.38
C GLN A 20 8.68 6.62 -3.51
N PRO A 21 8.73 7.06 -4.79
CA PRO A 21 8.05 6.37 -5.88
C PRO A 21 8.65 5.02 -6.28
N THR A 22 9.92 4.74 -5.95
CA THR A 22 10.68 3.65 -6.60
C THR A 22 11.01 2.45 -5.71
N PHE A 23 10.87 2.55 -4.38
CA PHE A 23 11.28 1.48 -3.44
C PHE A 23 10.35 1.32 -2.22
N ALA A 24 9.20 2.00 -2.20
CA ALA A 24 8.40 2.10 -0.99
C ALA A 24 7.46 0.91 -0.74
N TYR A 25 7.11 0.11 -1.76
CA TYR A 25 6.05 -0.88 -1.66
C TYR A 25 6.57 -2.27 -1.30
N ARG A 26 6.02 -2.89 -0.26
CA ARG A 26 6.31 -4.30 0.09
C ARG A 26 5.09 -5.02 0.65
N GLU A 27 5.23 -6.33 0.80
CA GLU A 27 4.22 -7.24 1.38
C GLU A 27 2.83 -7.01 0.75
N THR A 28 2.82 -6.94 -0.58
CA THR A 28 1.62 -6.69 -1.36
C THR A 28 0.74 -7.94 -1.38
N THR A 29 -0.48 -7.81 -0.88
CA THR A 29 -1.53 -8.83 -0.96
C THR A 29 -2.55 -8.43 -2.03
N ASP A 30 -3.62 -9.20 -2.19
CA ASP A 30 -4.73 -8.79 -3.05
C ASP A 30 -5.48 -7.57 -2.48
N ARG A 31 -5.28 -7.19 -1.21
CA ARG A 31 -6.04 -6.08 -0.58
C ARG A 31 -5.20 -5.03 0.11
N THR A 32 -3.94 -5.32 0.40
CA THR A 32 -3.08 -4.45 1.22
C THR A 32 -1.70 -4.28 0.62
N VAL A 33 -1.07 -3.15 0.91
CA VAL A 33 0.35 -2.92 0.61
C VAL A 33 0.98 -2.08 1.72
N ILE A 34 2.21 -2.39 2.08
CA ILE A 34 3.00 -1.55 2.99
C ILE A 34 3.78 -0.54 2.16
N VAL A 35 3.71 0.73 2.53
CA VAL A 35 4.45 1.84 1.94
C VAL A 35 5.39 2.51 2.92
N ARG A 36 6.57 2.90 2.43
CA ARG A 36 7.53 3.70 3.18
C ARG A 36 7.57 5.15 2.69
N ALA A 37 7.34 6.09 3.60
CA ALA A 37 7.53 7.51 3.36
C ALA A 37 9.02 7.88 3.37
N SER A 38 9.36 9.05 2.80
CA SER A 38 10.72 9.60 2.77
C SER A 38 11.34 9.80 4.15
N THR A 39 10.52 9.98 5.18
CA THR A 39 10.93 10.07 6.60
C THR A 39 11.37 8.73 7.18
N GLY A 40 11.12 7.64 6.46
CA GLY A 40 11.36 6.27 6.92
C GLY A 40 10.17 5.63 7.64
N GLN A 41 9.12 6.40 7.95
CA GLN A 41 7.88 5.90 8.52
C GLN A 41 7.13 5.00 7.53
N GLU A 42 6.49 3.97 8.04
CA GLU A 42 5.77 2.98 7.25
C GLU A 42 4.27 3.06 7.51
N TYR A 43 3.51 2.69 6.48
CA TYR A 43 2.06 2.72 6.47
C TYR A 43 1.51 1.51 5.73
N LEU A 44 0.41 0.94 6.22
CA LEU A 44 -0.36 -0.07 5.51
C LEU A 44 -1.53 0.60 4.80
N ILE A 45 -1.59 0.43 3.49
CA ILE A 45 -2.72 0.89 2.66
C ILE A 45 -3.65 -0.29 2.44
N GLU A 46 -4.93 -0.07 2.71
CA GLU A 46 -6.01 -1.00 2.40
C GLU A 46 -6.75 -0.54 1.14
N THR A 47 -7.15 -1.50 0.29
CA THR A 47 -8.04 -1.28 -0.86
C THR A 47 -9.47 -1.74 -0.56
N ASP A 48 -10.45 -1.11 -1.22
CA ASP A 48 -11.88 -1.42 -1.01
C ASP A 48 -12.24 -2.87 -1.38
N ASP A 49 -11.62 -3.39 -2.45
CA ASP A 49 -11.89 -4.70 -3.06
C ASP A 49 -10.59 -5.42 -3.41
N PRO A 50 -10.59 -6.77 -3.55
CA PRO A 50 -9.45 -7.50 -4.08
C PRO A 50 -8.98 -6.92 -5.42
N CYS A 51 -7.68 -6.65 -5.50
CA CYS A 51 -6.97 -6.03 -6.59
C CYS A 51 -6.08 -7.09 -7.25
N SER A 52 -6.51 -7.59 -8.41
CA SER A 52 -5.93 -8.80 -9.04
C SER A 52 -4.42 -8.71 -9.27
N GLU A 53 -3.90 -7.53 -9.63
CA GLU A 53 -2.48 -7.34 -9.92
C GLU A 53 -1.68 -6.78 -8.74
N LEU A 54 -2.31 -6.54 -7.58
CA LEU A 54 -1.61 -6.02 -6.40
C LEU A 54 -0.75 -7.10 -5.76
N ALA A 55 -1.26 -8.32 -5.66
CA ALA A 55 -0.56 -9.41 -4.98
C ALA A 55 0.78 -9.73 -5.66
N GLY A 56 1.88 -9.55 -4.92
CA GLY A 56 3.23 -9.89 -5.39
C GLY A 56 3.82 -8.97 -6.46
N THR A 57 3.16 -7.87 -6.84
CA THR A 57 3.78 -6.92 -7.78
C THR A 57 4.86 -6.06 -7.11
N LEU A 58 5.89 -5.74 -7.88
CA LEU A 58 6.90 -4.71 -7.56
C LEU A 58 6.65 -3.41 -8.33
N ASN A 59 5.65 -3.38 -9.23
CA ASN A 59 5.35 -2.26 -10.11
C ASN A 59 4.03 -1.63 -9.70
N LEU A 60 4.15 -0.67 -8.79
CA LEU A 60 3.02 0.09 -8.25
C LEU A 60 3.18 1.57 -8.55
N ALA A 61 2.13 2.13 -9.12
CA ALA A 61 1.93 3.56 -9.26
C ALA A 61 0.74 4.00 -8.41
N VAL A 62 0.66 5.29 -8.15
CA VAL A 62 -0.52 5.95 -7.58
C VAL A 62 -1.10 6.80 -8.70
N GLU A 63 -2.42 6.74 -8.87
CA GLU A 63 -3.13 7.70 -9.72
C GLU A 63 -3.07 9.07 -9.04
N ARG A 64 -2.01 9.83 -9.37
CA ARG A 64 -1.80 11.17 -8.80
C ARG A 64 -2.68 12.16 -9.54
N GLU A 65 -3.46 12.93 -8.79
CA GLU A 65 -3.91 14.22 -9.30
C GLU A 65 -2.70 15.14 -9.50
N ARG A 66 -2.76 16.03 -10.49
CA ARG A 66 -1.63 16.81 -11.06
C ARG A 66 -0.71 17.52 -10.06
N ASN A 67 -1.09 17.67 -8.79
CA ASN A 67 -0.37 18.41 -7.75
C ASN A 67 -0.20 17.65 -6.40
N GLY A 68 -0.54 16.36 -6.32
CA GLY A 68 -0.54 15.62 -5.05
C GLY A 68 0.84 15.08 -4.65
N GLU A 69 1.46 15.67 -3.63
CA GLU A 69 2.62 15.10 -2.91
C GLU A 69 2.20 14.06 -1.85
N CYS A 70 0.89 13.94 -1.62
CA CYS A 70 0.28 13.12 -0.60
C CYS A 70 -0.63 12.05 -1.19
N LEU A 71 -0.55 10.88 -0.56
CA LEU A 71 -1.41 9.74 -0.79
C LEU A 71 -2.63 9.83 0.14
N SER A 72 -3.84 9.72 -0.38
CA SER A 72 -5.07 9.71 0.43
C SER A 72 -6.07 8.65 -0.04
N ASN A 73 -7.13 8.43 0.73
CA ASN A 73 -8.23 7.53 0.36
C ASN A 73 -9.10 8.00 -0.81
N GLN A 74 -8.84 9.19 -1.36
CA GLN A 74 -9.51 9.68 -2.57
C GLN A 74 -8.82 9.19 -3.85
N GLN A 75 -7.62 8.61 -3.73
CA GLN A 75 -6.81 8.15 -4.84
C GLN A 75 -6.91 6.63 -5.04
N ARG A 76 -6.30 6.16 -6.12
CA ARG A 76 -6.26 4.75 -6.51
C ARG A 76 -4.81 4.28 -6.63
N LEU A 77 -4.57 3.06 -6.20
CA LEU A 77 -3.35 2.32 -6.52
C LEU A 77 -3.48 1.75 -7.93
N VAL A 78 -2.42 1.87 -8.72
CA VAL A 78 -2.31 1.29 -10.05
C VAL A 78 -1.25 0.19 -9.98
N ALA A 79 -1.70 -1.05 -9.99
CA ALA A 79 -0.83 -2.21 -9.97
C ALA A 79 -0.67 -2.76 -11.39
N GLN A 80 0.56 -3.06 -11.77
CA GLN A 80 0.92 -3.60 -13.08
C GLN A 80 1.59 -4.96 -12.93
N SER A 81 1.21 -5.90 -13.79
CA SER A 81 1.72 -7.28 -13.76
C SER A 81 3.12 -7.45 -14.38
N TYR A 82 3.71 -6.42 -15.00
CA TYR A 82 4.88 -6.57 -15.88
C TYR A 82 6.20 -6.14 -15.26
N SER A 83 7.27 -6.93 -15.45
CA SER A 83 8.61 -6.73 -14.89
C SER A 83 9.64 -6.07 -15.82
N GLY A 84 9.22 -5.43 -16.92
CA GLY A 84 10.15 -4.78 -17.85
C GLY A 84 9.53 -3.77 -18.81
N PHE A 85 9.88 -2.50 -18.72
CA PHE A 85 9.51 -1.54 -19.76
C PHE A 85 10.22 -1.91 -21.09
N THR A 86 9.46 -2.21 -22.15
CA THR A 86 9.99 -2.35 -23.53
C THR A 86 9.33 -1.30 -24.43
N ALA A 87 10.09 -0.29 -24.83
CA ALA A 87 9.60 0.77 -25.71
C ALA A 87 9.15 0.22 -27.07
N GLY A 88 7.92 0.54 -27.49
CA GLY A 88 7.39 0.20 -28.82
C GLY A 88 6.49 -1.05 -28.88
N ILE A 89 6.30 -1.76 -27.77
CA ILE A 89 5.26 -2.81 -27.66
C ILE A 89 4.03 -2.17 -27.01
N PRO A 90 2.82 -2.26 -27.62
CA PRO A 90 1.60 -1.79 -26.98
C PRO A 90 1.41 -2.51 -25.65
N ASP A 91 1.04 -1.74 -24.62
CA ASP A 91 0.89 -2.21 -23.25
C ASP A 91 -0.09 -3.41 -23.23
N SER A 92 0.47 -4.61 -23.08
CA SER A 92 -0.28 -5.86 -22.97
C SER A 92 -0.27 -6.38 -21.52
N GLY A 93 0.26 -5.58 -20.59
CA GLY A 93 0.22 -5.88 -19.17
C GLY A 93 -1.21 -5.78 -18.64
N PHE A 94 -1.56 -6.65 -17.69
CA PHE A 94 -2.77 -6.47 -16.91
C PHE A 94 -2.52 -5.29 -15.95
N GLN A 95 -3.38 -4.29 -16.01
CA GLN A 95 -3.40 -3.15 -15.10
C GLN A 95 -4.66 -3.22 -14.26
N SER A 96 -4.51 -3.08 -12.94
CA SER A 96 -5.64 -2.94 -12.03
C SER A 96 -5.59 -1.57 -11.32
N SER A 97 -6.75 -0.92 -11.20
CA SER A 97 -6.91 0.36 -10.52
C SER A 97 -7.80 0.20 -9.28
N CYS A 98 -7.18 0.33 -8.12
CA CYS A 98 -7.72 -0.16 -6.86
C CYS A 98 -7.92 1.01 -5.91
N LYS A 99 -9.18 1.24 -5.55
CA LYS A 99 -9.56 2.37 -4.70
C LYS A 99 -8.99 2.17 -3.31
N ILE A 100 -8.33 3.20 -2.80
CA ILE A 100 -7.82 3.19 -1.44
C ILE A 100 -9.00 3.35 -0.50
N LYS A 101 -9.11 2.41 0.44
CA LYS A 101 -10.10 2.43 1.49
C LYS A 101 -9.63 3.25 2.68
N ALA A 102 -8.44 2.91 3.16
CA ALA A 102 -7.87 3.46 4.38
C ALA A 102 -6.34 3.37 4.35
N ILE A 103 -5.70 4.20 5.17
CA ILE A 103 -4.26 4.22 5.36
C ILE A 103 -4.01 4.14 6.86
N TYR A 104 -3.19 3.19 7.30
CA TYR A 104 -2.86 2.99 8.71
C TYR A 104 -1.37 3.14 8.92
N GLU A 105 -0.95 3.60 10.09
CA GLU A 105 0.45 3.46 10.50
C GLU A 105 0.85 1.98 10.57
N TRP A 106 2.09 1.71 10.19
CA TRP A 106 2.67 0.38 10.26
C TRP A 106 3.95 0.39 11.08
N ASN A 107 4.08 -0.57 11.98
CA ASN A 107 5.30 -0.82 12.74
C ASN A 107 5.66 -2.31 12.69
N GLU A 108 6.59 -2.68 11.80
CA GLU A 108 7.04 -4.07 11.63
C GLU A 108 7.58 -4.68 12.94
N HIS A 109 8.10 -3.85 13.84
CA HIS A 109 8.69 -4.29 15.10
C HIS A 109 7.69 -4.32 16.27
N GLN A 110 6.42 -4.00 16.04
CA GLN A 110 5.44 -4.06 17.10
C GLN A 110 5.11 -5.52 17.46
N LEU A 111 5.44 -5.90 18.68
CA LEU A 111 5.05 -7.19 19.23
C LEU A 111 3.56 -7.19 19.58
N PRO A 112 2.86 -8.33 19.44
CA PRO A 112 1.54 -8.51 20.00
C PRO A 112 1.61 -8.14 21.48
N THR A 113 0.79 -7.18 21.92
CA THR A 113 0.66 -6.92 23.34
C THR A 113 0.06 -8.19 23.94
N GLU A 114 0.89 -8.98 24.62
CA GLU A 114 0.41 -10.09 25.45
C GLU A 114 -0.64 -9.47 26.36
N VAL A 115 -1.89 -9.91 26.25
CA VAL A 115 -2.94 -9.50 27.16
C VAL A 115 -2.47 -10.03 28.50
N ALA A 116 -1.86 -9.15 29.30
CA ALA A 116 -1.48 -9.45 30.66
C ALA A 116 -2.76 -9.88 31.35
N SER A 117 -2.93 -11.19 31.47
CA SER A 117 -4.02 -11.79 32.20
C SER A 117 -3.75 -11.41 33.65
N LEU A 118 -4.42 -10.35 34.09
CA LEU A 118 -4.49 -9.99 35.49
C LEU A 118 -5.24 -11.13 36.19
N GLN A 119 -4.44 -11.92 36.91
CA GLN A 119 -4.71 -12.67 38.16
C GLN A 119 -6.09 -13.29 38.35
#